data_AF-A0A3D5YI32-F1
#
_entry.id   AF-A0A3D5YI32-F1
#
_cell.length_a   1.000
_cell.length_b   1.000
_cell.length_c   1.000
_cell.angle_alpha   90.00
_cell.angle_beta   90.00
_cell.angle_gamma   90.00
#
_symmetry.space_group_name_H-M   'P 1'
#
loop_
_entity.id
_entity.type
_entity.pdbx_description
1 polymer ?
#
loop_
_entity_poly.entity_id
_entity_poly.type
_entity_poly.pdbx_seq_one_letter_code
_entity_poly.pdbx_strand_id
1 'polypeptide(L)'
;MVKVHIETGRMHQIRVHLADAGFPVLGDMLYGHPRINRLLLEQVKLKHIFLHCWKYSFWDLFSENPVAFEAAIPVHFDLILKK
;
A
#
# COMPACT_ATOMS: atom_id res chain seq x y z
N MET A 1 -8.28 6.89 -1.90
CA MET A 1 -7.76 5.55 -1.54
C MET A 1 -8.16 4.57 -2.64
N VAL A 2 -7.28 3.64 -3.02
CA VAL A 2 -7.59 2.60 -4.01
C VAL A 2 -7.35 1.21 -3.41
N LYS A 3 -8.15 0.22 -3.82
CA LYS A 3 -7.89 -1.19 -3.52
C LYS A 3 -7.23 -1.82 -4.73
N VAL A 4 -6.14 -2.56 -4.50
CA VAL A 4 -5.38 -3.23 -5.56
C VAL A 4 -5.46 -4.73 -5.35
N HIS A 5 -5.80 -5.47 -6.40
CA HIS A 5 -5.66 -6.91 -6.47
C HIS A 5 -4.52 -7.22 -7.46
N ILE A 6 -3.57 -8.07 -7.05
CA ILE A 6 -2.40 -8.40 -7.87
C ILE A 6 -2.55 -9.81 -8.42
N GLU A 7 -2.38 -9.96 -9.74
CA GLU A 7 -2.31 -11.28 -10.40
C GLU A 7 -0.89 -11.84 -10.39
N THR A 8 0.12 -10.96 -10.37
CA THR A 8 1.54 -11.33 -10.32
C THR A 8 2.25 -10.60 -9.19
N GLY A 9 3.38 -11.14 -8.72
CA GLY A 9 4.17 -10.61 -7.60
C GLY A 9 5.50 -9.97 -8.01
N ARG A 10 5.56 -9.19 -9.10
CA ARG A 10 6.83 -8.58 -9.55
C ARG A 10 7.32 -7.55 -8.52
N MET A 11 8.65 -7.37 -8.46
CA MET A 11 9.25 -6.39 -7.56
C MET A 11 8.67 -4.98 -7.82
N HIS A 12 8.19 -4.34 -6.75
CA HIS A 12 7.58 -3.01 -6.78
C HIS A 12 6.37 -2.85 -7.72
N GLN A 13 5.73 -3.93 -8.16
CA GLN A 13 4.69 -3.91 -9.20
C GLN A 13 3.62 -2.84 -8.99
N ILE A 14 3.00 -2.81 -7.80
CA ILE A 14 1.95 -1.82 -7.47
C ILE A 14 2.49 -0.39 -7.57
N ARG A 15 3.71 -0.16 -7.05
CA ARG A 15 4.33 1.17 -7.00
C ARG A 15 4.64 1.71 -8.39
N VAL A 16 5.21 0.87 -9.26
CA VAL A 16 5.54 1.24 -10.63
C VAL A 16 4.27 1.49 -11.44
N HIS A 17 3.29 0.59 -11.39
CA HIS A 17 2.04 0.76 -12.16
C HIS A 17 1.28 2.01 -11.76
N LEU A 18 1.18 2.29 -10.46
CA LEU A 18 0.50 3.49 -9.98
C LEU A 18 1.25 4.77 -10.36
N ALA A 19 2.58 4.77 -10.31
CA ALA A 19 3.38 5.90 -10.75
C ALA A 19 3.26 6.15 -12.27
N ASP A 20 3.31 5.09 -13.08
CA ASP A 20 3.14 5.14 -14.53
C ASP A 20 1.76 5.69 -14.93
N ALA A 21 0.72 5.32 -14.18
CA ALA A 21 -0.63 5.86 -14.34
C ALA A 21 -0.78 7.32 -13.86
N GLY A 22 0.28 7.95 -13.34
CA GLY A 22 0.28 9.33 -12.83
C GLY A 22 -0.17 9.49 -11.37
N PHE A 23 -0.38 8.39 -10.64
CA PHE A 23 -0.86 8.36 -9.27
C PHE A 23 0.09 7.62 -8.32
N PRO A 24 1.36 8.04 -8.18
CA PRO A 24 2.32 7.31 -7.38
C PRO A 24 1.89 7.19 -5.90
N VAL A 25 2.35 6.12 -5.25
CA VAL A 25 2.06 5.84 -3.84
C VAL A 25 2.64 6.95 -2.95
N LEU A 26 1.86 7.42 -1.98
CA LEU A 26 2.30 8.43 -1.02
C LEU A 26 3.46 7.91 -0.16
N GLY A 27 4.47 8.74 0.08
CA GLY A 27 5.66 8.32 0.84
C GLY A 27 6.62 7.42 0.06
N ASP A 28 6.39 7.21 -1.24
CA ASP A 28 7.30 6.48 -2.12
C ASP A 28 8.50 7.34 -2.53
N MET A 29 9.68 7.01 -2.00
CA MET A 29 10.92 7.74 -2.28
C MET A 29 11.54 7.42 -3.64
N LEU A 30 11.16 6.31 -4.30
CA LEU A 30 11.73 5.89 -5.58
C LEU A 30 10.87 6.32 -6.77
N TYR A 31 9.55 6.12 -6.68
CA TYR A 31 8.62 6.37 -7.79
C TYR A 31 7.64 7.51 -7.51
N GLY A 32 7.70 8.12 -6.32
CA GLY A 32 6.82 9.20 -5.91
C GLY A 32 7.37 10.60 -6.16
N HIS A 33 6.60 11.60 -5.73
CA HIS A 33 6.95 13.01 -5.89
C HIS A 33 7.69 13.54 -4.64
N PRO A 34 8.98 13.93 -4.74
CA PRO A 34 9.75 14.35 -3.57
C PRO A 34 9.15 15.54 -2.82
N ARG A 35 8.55 16.50 -3.55
CA ARG A 35 7.87 17.65 -2.94
C ARG A 35 6.65 17.24 -2.13
N ILE A 36 5.83 16.33 -2.64
CA ILE A 36 4.64 15.80 -1.94
C ILE A 36 5.10 15.00 -0.72
N ASN A 37 6.09 14.13 -0.87
CA ASN A 37 6.61 13.33 0.24
C ASN A 37 7.14 14.19 1.38
N ARG A 38 7.85 15.29 1.06
CA ARG A 38 8.30 16.25 2.07
C ARG A 38 7.14 16.90 2.83
N LEU A 39 6.10 17.34 2.11
CA LEU A 39 4.89 17.90 2.74
C LEU A 39 4.19 16.88 3.64
N LEU A 40 4.09 15.61 3.20
CA LEU A 40 3.50 14.54 4.00
C LEU A 40 4.34 14.23 5.25
N LEU A 41 5.67 14.27 5.14
CA LEU A 41 6.56 14.08 6.28
C LEU A 41 6.39 15.22 7.30
N GLU A 42 6.25 16.45 6.85
CA GLU A 42 6.10 17.63 7.71
C GLU A 42 4.70 17.70 8.36
N GLN A 43 3.63 17.40 7.61
CA GLN A 43 2.24 17.57 8.08
C GLN A 43 1.68 16.36 8.81
N VAL A 44 1.96 15.15 8.33
CA VAL A 44 1.37 13.90 8.85
C VAL A 44 2.42 12.89 9.31
N LYS A 45 3.70 13.27 9.33
CA LYS A 45 4.83 12.43 9.76
C LYS A 45 4.90 11.09 9.03
N LEU A 46 4.46 11.05 7.77
CA LEU A 46 4.53 9.84 6.95
C LEU A 46 5.99 9.57 6.54
N LYS A 47 6.60 8.55 7.15
CA LYS A 47 8.00 8.17 6.89
C LYS A 47 8.15 7.04 5.87
N HIS A 48 7.09 6.27 5.66
CA HIS A 48 7.10 5.06 4.84
C HIS A 48 6.01 5.12 3.78
N ILE A 49 6.13 4.22 2.81
CA ILE A 49 5.15 4.04 1.74
C ILE A 49 3.76 3.77 2.32
N PHE A 50 2.77 4.52 1.83
CA PHE A 50 1.37 4.36 2.16
C PHE A 50 0.74 3.20 1.36
N LEU A 51 1.29 2.00 1.56
CA LEU A 51 0.86 0.76 0.93
C LEU A 51 0.73 -0.31 2.02
N HIS A 52 -0.44 -0.93 2.11
CA HIS A 52 -0.75 -1.93 3.13
C HIS A 52 -1.44 -3.15 2.51
N CYS A 53 -0.97 -4.34 2.88
CA CYS A 53 -1.64 -5.59 2.55
C CYS A 53 -2.75 -5.84 3.58
N TRP A 54 -3.98 -5.45 3.25
CA TRP A 54 -5.12 -5.56 4.17
C TRP A 54 -5.77 -6.95 4.16
N LYS A 55 -5.67 -7.68 3.04
CA LYS A 55 -6.26 -9.01 2.87
C LYS A 55 -5.33 -9.89 2.07
N TYR A 56 -5.13 -11.10 2.56
CA TYR A 56 -4.37 -12.16 1.90
C TYR A 56 -5.16 -13.46 1.98
N SER A 57 -5.25 -14.19 0.87
CA SER A 57 -5.97 -15.46 0.83
C SER A 57 -5.23 -16.45 -0.06
N PHE A 58 -5.20 -17.70 0.36
CA PHE A 58 -4.61 -18.80 -0.41
C PHE A 58 -5.39 -20.09 -0.19
N TRP A 59 -5.19 -21.03 -1.11
CA TRP A 59 -5.70 -22.39 -0.95
C TRP A 59 -4.80 -23.15 0.00
N ASP A 60 -5.33 -23.58 1.13
CA ASP A 60 -4.56 -24.41 2.06
C ASP A 60 -4.52 -25.85 1.56
N LEU A 61 -3.31 -26.37 1.42
CA LEU A 61 -3.03 -27.71 0.92
C LEU A 61 -3.47 -28.79 1.92
N PHE A 62 -3.65 -28.46 3.20
CA PHE A 62 -3.98 -29.42 4.25
C PHE A 62 -5.46 -29.43 4.61
N SER A 63 -6.15 -28.29 4.55
CA SER A 63 -7.57 -28.20 4.88
C SER A 63 -8.52 -28.29 3.69
N GLU A 64 -8.01 -28.31 2.45
CA GLU A 64 -8.78 -28.29 1.19
C GLU A 64 -9.83 -27.17 1.12
N ASN A 65 -9.61 -26.09 1.87
CA ASN A 65 -10.49 -24.94 1.94
C ASN A 65 -9.67 -23.65 1.76
N PRO A 66 -10.27 -22.59 1.20
CA PRO A 66 -9.60 -21.30 1.10
C PRO A 66 -9.49 -20.67 2.49
N VAL A 67 -8.28 -20.26 2.85
CA VAL A 67 -8.02 -19.53 4.09
C VAL A 67 -7.77 -18.06 3.75
N ALA A 68 -8.35 -17.17 4.54
CA ALA A 68 -8.18 -15.73 4.39
C ALA A 68 -7.72 -15.10 5.70
N PHE A 69 -6.83 -14.12 5.57
CA PHE A 69 -6.27 -13.33 6.65
C PHE A 69 -6.53 -11.86 6.36
N GLU A 70 -6.92 -11.12 7.38
CA GLU A 70 -7.11 -9.68 7.31
C GLU A 70 -6.21 -8.99 8.34
N ALA A 71 -5.56 -7.93 7.90
CA ALA A 71 -4.70 -7.11 8.75
C ALA A 71 -5.35 -5.73 8.92
N ALA A 72 -5.60 -5.37 10.18
CA ALA A 72 -6.11 -4.05 10.53
C ALA A 72 -5.21 -2.94 9.95
N ILE A 73 -5.83 -1.81 9.62
CA ILE A 73 -5.10 -0.66 9.09
C ILE A 73 -4.07 -0.21 10.13
N PRO A 74 -2.80 0.01 9.75
CA PRO A 74 -1.79 0.47 10.68
C PRO A 74 -2.15 1.83 11.29
N VAL A 75 -1.99 1.99 12.61
CA VAL A 75 -2.37 3.21 13.34
C VAL A 75 -1.70 4.47 12.77
N HIS A 76 -0.50 4.36 12.22
CA HIS A 76 0.21 5.49 11.61
C HIS A 76 -0.43 5.98 10.29
N PHE A 77 -1.41 5.27 9.74
CA PHE A 77 -2.19 5.71 8.58
C PHE A 77 -3.43 6.54 8.96
N ASP A 78 -3.84 6.52 10.23
CA ASP A 78 -5.04 7.21 10.70
C ASP A 78 -5.02 8.71 10.40
N LEU A 79 -3.85 9.34 10.51
CA LEU A 79 -3.68 10.79 10.26
C LEU A 79 -4.01 11.18 8.81
N ILE A 80 -3.90 10.22 7.87
CA ILE A 80 -4.19 10.41 6.45
C ILE A 80 -5.63 10.01 6.13
N LEU A 81 -6.17 9.01 6.84
CA LEU A 81 -7.52 8.48 6.58
C LEU A 81 -8.64 9.25 7.30
N LYS A 82 -8.34 9.97 8.39
CA LYS A 82 -9.32 10.72 9.19
C LYS A 82 -9.53 12.17 8.74
N LYS A 83 -9.01 12.55 7.56
CA LYS A 83 -9.28 13.81 6.86
C LYS A 83 -10.09 13.52 5.61
#